data_AF-A0A419DDL5-F1
#
_entry.id   AF-A0A419DDL5-F1
#
_cell.length_a   1.000
_cell.length_b   1.000
_cell.length_c   1.000
_cell.angle_alpha   90.00
_cell.angle_beta   90.00
_cell.angle_gamma   90.00
#
_symmetry.space_group_name_H-M   'P 1'
#
loop_
_entity.id
_entity.type
_entity.pdbx_description
1 polymer ?
#
loop_
_entity_poly.entity_id
_entity_poly.type
_entity_poly.pdbx_seq_one_letter_code
_entity_poly.pdbx_strand_id
1 'polypeptide(L)'
;MPQNKTTDTVVKEKSPLAFRFSYILLPCLLACVCIVLATVLYSRLPAELGLRFKSDGTPLSLLNKGTFVALMLGLQVGVAATAFFIALIFLKLAGIMARNSVLPVNLPGFIFLMSNMLLLPQLILGYLMLDSFIYALNGTHWISFTTFALWAVGIGTIIIFTMFGRLFAQLRAGVNKK
;
A
#
# COMPACT_ATOMS: atom_id res chain seq x y z
N MET A 1 -26.23 -25.14 55.33
CA MET A 1 -26.22 -23.89 54.52
C MET A 1 -25.10 -24.00 53.50
N PRO A 2 -25.38 -24.16 52.20
CA PRO A 2 -24.33 -24.23 51.20
C PRO A 2 -23.89 -22.82 50.78
N GLN A 3 -22.58 -22.58 50.77
CA GLN A 3 -21.98 -21.32 50.31
C GLN A 3 -22.08 -21.20 48.80
N ASN A 4 -22.73 -20.13 48.33
CA ASN A 4 -22.88 -19.79 46.93
C ASN A 4 -21.54 -19.28 46.37
N LYS A 5 -20.96 -20.00 45.42
CA LYS A 5 -19.69 -19.68 44.76
C LYS A 5 -20.00 -18.67 43.65
N THR A 6 -19.80 -17.39 43.91
CA THR A 6 -19.86 -16.33 42.89
C THR A 6 -18.75 -16.59 41.88
N THR A 7 -19.14 -17.10 40.71
CA THR A 7 -18.27 -17.21 39.54
C THR A 7 -18.03 -15.80 39.02
N ASP A 8 -16.92 -15.19 39.40
CA ASP A 8 -16.43 -13.97 38.79
C ASP A 8 -16.17 -14.23 37.31
N THR A 9 -17.11 -13.84 36.47
CA THR A 9 -16.91 -13.73 35.03
C THR A 9 -15.95 -12.57 34.83
N VAL A 10 -14.65 -12.88 34.78
CA VAL A 10 -13.62 -11.97 34.32
C VAL A 10 -14.03 -11.50 32.93
N VAL A 11 -14.63 -10.31 32.87
CA VAL A 11 -14.93 -9.60 31.63
C VAL A 11 -13.58 -9.42 30.95
N LYS A 12 -13.32 -10.25 29.93
CA LYS A 12 -12.11 -10.19 29.14
C LYS A 12 -12.09 -8.83 28.46
N GLU A 13 -11.39 -7.87 29.07
CA GLU A 13 -11.21 -6.54 28.52
C GLU A 13 -10.77 -6.67 27.07
N LYS A 14 -11.63 -6.14 26.19
CA LYS A 14 -11.41 -6.16 24.75
C LYS A 14 -10.17 -5.32 24.50
N SER A 15 -9.02 -5.98 24.29
CA SER A 15 -7.72 -5.33 24.22
C SER A 15 -7.78 -4.12 23.29
N PRO A 16 -7.26 -2.95 23.71
CA PRO A 16 -7.31 -1.74 22.90
C PRO A 16 -6.66 -2.04 21.54
N LEU A 17 -7.33 -1.63 20.48
CA LEU A 17 -6.86 -1.84 19.12
C LEU A 17 -5.53 -1.07 18.95
N ALA A 18 -4.41 -1.80 19.02
CA ALA A 18 -3.08 -1.22 18.92
C ALA A 18 -2.65 -1.06 17.46
N PHE A 19 -1.84 -0.03 17.19
CA PHE A 19 -1.18 0.13 15.91
C PHE A 19 -0.23 -1.05 15.65
N ARG A 20 -0.25 -1.59 14.42
CA ARG A 20 0.65 -2.65 13.98
C ARG A 20 1.39 -2.17 12.75
N PHE A 21 2.72 -2.29 12.75
CA PHE A 21 3.56 -1.97 11.60
C PHE A 21 3.18 -2.75 10.34
N SER A 22 2.60 -3.94 10.51
CA SER A 22 2.06 -4.75 9.40
C SER A 22 1.04 -3.98 8.55
N TYR A 23 0.36 -2.96 9.09
CA TYR A 23 -0.62 -2.17 8.32
C TYR A 23 0.03 -1.33 7.22
N ILE A 24 1.28 -0.92 7.35
CA ILE A 24 1.95 -0.03 6.37
C ILE A 24 3.21 -0.67 5.77
N LEU A 25 3.45 -1.95 6.08
CA LEU A 25 4.70 -2.61 5.73
C LEU A 25 4.93 -2.66 4.22
N LEU A 26 3.91 -2.97 3.42
CA LEU A 26 4.04 -3.08 1.96
C LEU A 26 4.46 -1.76 1.29
N PRO A 27 3.75 -0.62 1.48
CA PRO A 27 4.15 0.64 0.86
C PRO A 27 5.51 1.13 1.37
N CYS A 28 5.85 0.90 2.65
CA CYS A 28 7.17 1.23 3.17
C CYS A 28 8.29 0.38 2.53
N LEU A 29 8.09 -0.93 2.41
CA LEU A 29 9.07 -1.82 1.77
C LEU A 29 9.30 -1.41 0.32
N LEU A 30 8.24 -1.10 -0.42
CA LEU A 30 8.35 -0.68 -1.81
C LEU A 30 9.08 0.66 -1.95
N ALA A 31 8.81 1.63 -1.08
CA ALA A 31 9.55 2.88 -1.03
C ALA A 31 11.05 2.65 -0.74
N CYS A 32 11.36 1.78 0.22
CA CYS A 32 12.75 1.41 0.54
C CYS A 32 13.45 0.76 -0.65
N VAL A 33 12.78 -0.14 -1.38
CA VAL A 33 13.33 -0.74 -2.60
C VAL A 33 13.62 0.34 -3.65
N CYS A 34 12.72 1.30 -3.86
CA CYS A 34 12.93 2.40 -4.79
C CYS A 34 14.12 3.28 -4.37
N ILE A 35 14.28 3.56 -3.08
CA ILE A 35 15.43 4.31 -2.54
C ILE A 35 16.74 3.55 -2.81
N VAL A 36 16.80 2.26 -2.50
CA VAL A 36 17.98 1.43 -2.74
C VAL A 36 18.34 1.40 -4.23
N LEU A 37 17.35 1.19 -5.10
CA LEU A 37 17.54 1.23 -6.56
C LEU A 37 18.10 2.58 -7.02
N ALA A 38 17.54 3.68 -6.52
CA ALA A 38 18.02 5.02 -6.81
C ALA A 38 19.49 5.17 -6.38
N THR A 39 19.82 4.85 -5.14
CA THR A 39 21.18 5.00 -4.61
C THR A 39 22.21 4.19 -5.39
N VAL A 40 21.88 2.94 -5.75
CA VAL A 40 22.79 2.05 -6.47
C VAL A 40 23.01 2.50 -7.91
N LEU A 41 21.97 2.98 -8.59
CA LEU A 41 22.03 3.31 -10.02
C LEU A 41 22.37 4.79 -10.28
N TYR A 42 22.19 5.69 -9.32
CA TYR A 42 22.31 7.15 -9.50
C TYR A 42 23.62 7.60 -10.16
N SER A 43 24.74 7.00 -9.76
CA SER A 43 26.07 7.33 -10.29
C SER A 43 26.25 6.92 -11.74
N ARG A 44 25.49 5.92 -12.21
CA ARG A 44 25.54 5.41 -13.58
C ARG A 44 24.57 6.11 -14.53
N LEU A 45 23.60 6.85 -14.00
CA LEU A 45 22.58 7.52 -14.82
C LEU A 45 23.17 8.70 -15.60
N PRO A 46 22.80 8.86 -16.88
CA PRO A 46 23.14 10.03 -17.68
C PRO A 46 22.52 11.30 -17.08
N ALA A 47 23.01 12.47 -17.51
CA ALA A 47 22.56 13.76 -16.97
C ALA A 47 21.05 14.01 -17.12
N GLU A 48 20.44 13.40 -18.15
CA GLU A 48 19.03 13.55 -18.49
C GLU A 48 18.33 12.18 -18.57
N LEU A 49 17.10 12.12 -18.08
CA LEU A 49 16.26 10.92 -18.05
C LEU A 49 14.92 11.20 -18.74
N GLY A 50 14.42 10.21 -19.47
CA GLY A 50 13.11 10.27 -20.09
C GLY A 50 11.99 10.17 -19.05
N LEU A 51 11.12 11.19 -19.01
CA LEU A 51 9.89 11.20 -18.21
C LEU A 51 8.67 10.69 -18.98
N ARG A 52 8.59 11.03 -20.27
CA ARG A 52 7.54 10.55 -21.18
C ARG A 52 8.20 9.91 -22.38
N PHE A 53 7.68 8.77 -22.79
CA PHE A 53 8.11 8.06 -23.99
C PHE A 53 6.99 8.09 -25.04
N LYS A 54 7.37 8.24 -26.31
CA LYS A 54 6.47 8.06 -27.46
C LYS A 54 6.20 6.57 -27.69
N SER A 55 5.24 6.26 -28.57
CA SER A 55 4.93 4.88 -28.96
C SER A 55 6.07 4.16 -29.68
N ASP A 56 7.05 4.91 -30.21
CA ASP A 56 8.28 4.40 -30.82
C ASP A 56 9.40 4.12 -29.80
N GLY A 57 9.16 4.39 -28.50
CA GLY A 57 10.14 4.23 -27.42
C GLY A 57 11.14 5.37 -27.28
N THR A 58 11.02 6.46 -28.06
CA THR A 58 11.88 7.63 -27.91
C THR A 58 11.38 8.56 -26.80
N PRO A 59 12.27 9.24 -26.05
CA PRO A 59 11.85 10.18 -25.01
C PRO A 59 11.22 11.43 -25.62
N LEU A 60 9.97 11.72 -25.22
CA LEU A 60 9.24 12.94 -25.56
C LEU A 60 9.64 14.10 -24.64
N SER A 61 9.94 13.81 -23.38
CA SER A 61 10.34 14.80 -22.37
C SER A 61 11.51 14.25 -21.58
N LEU A 62 12.57 15.06 -21.52
CA LEU A 62 13.78 14.80 -20.77
C LEU A 62 13.78 15.67 -19.51
N LEU A 63 14.27 15.11 -18.41
CA LEU A 63 14.39 15.78 -17.13
C LEU A 63 15.79 15.56 -16.57
N ASN A 64 16.36 16.55 -15.88
CA ASN A 64 17.62 16.37 -15.17
C ASN A 64 17.51 15.20 -14.19
N LYS A 65 18.53 14.33 -14.14
CA LYS A 65 18.53 13.13 -13.31
C LYS A 65 18.23 13.40 -11.84
N GLY A 66 18.76 14.49 -11.27
CA GLY A 66 18.53 14.87 -9.88
C GLY A 66 17.05 15.18 -9.63
N THR A 67 16.46 16.01 -10.49
CA THR A 67 15.05 16.37 -10.42
C THR A 67 14.14 15.16 -10.61
N PHE A 68 14.46 14.27 -11.56
CA PHE A 68 13.65 13.08 -11.83
C PHE A 68 13.65 12.14 -10.62
N VAL A 69 14.83 11.83 -10.08
CA VAL A 69 14.97 10.95 -8.92
C VAL A 69 14.33 11.56 -7.69
N ALA A 70 14.53 12.85 -7.43
CA ALA A 70 13.90 13.55 -6.31
C ALA A 70 12.36 13.53 -6.43
N LEU A 71 11.82 13.77 -7.62
CA LEU A 71 10.38 13.71 -7.88
C LEU A 71 9.81 12.31 -7.66
N MET A 72 10.43 11.27 -8.23
CA MET A 72 9.95 9.90 -8.10
C MET A 72 10.04 9.39 -6.67
N LEU A 73 11.15 9.62 -5.98
CA LEU A 73 11.29 9.26 -4.57
C LEU A 73 10.36 10.08 -3.68
N GLY A 74 10.18 11.37 -3.96
CA GLY A 74 9.23 12.24 -3.26
C GLY A 74 7.80 11.71 -3.37
N LEU A 75 7.36 11.32 -4.57
CA LEU A 75 6.06 10.69 -4.78
C LEU A 75 5.95 9.33 -4.06
N GLN A 76 6.98 8.49 -4.12
CA GLN A 76 7.03 7.21 -3.41
C GLN A 76 6.84 7.38 -1.89
N VAL A 77 7.63 8.26 -1.28
CA VAL A 77 7.56 8.56 0.15
C VAL A 77 6.23 9.21 0.50
N GLY A 78 5.72 10.13 -0.33
CA GLY A 78 4.42 10.77 -0.13
C GLY A 78 3.26 9.78 -0.12
N VAL A 79 3.28 8.79 -1.02
CA VAL A 79 2.26 7.72 -1.05
C VAL A 79 2.37 6.82 0.19
N ALA A 80 3.58 6.43 0.60
CA ALA A 80 3.79 5.65 1.82
C ALA A 80 3.37 6.41 3.08
N ALA A 81 3.64 7.71 3.16
CA ALA A 81 3.17 8.57 4.25
C ALA A 81 1.64 8.67 4.27
N THR A 82 1.00 8.77 3.10
CA THR A 82 -0.45 8.77 2.99
C THR A 82 -1.06 7.46 3.51
N ALA A 83 -0.46 6.31 3.18
CA ALA A 83 -0.86 5.00 3.72
C ALA A 83 -0.79 4.96 5.25
N PHE A 84 0.23 5.57 5.84
CA PHE A 84 0.36 5.72 7.28
C PHE A 84 -0.75 6.59 7.90
N PHE A 85 -1.04 7.75 7.30
CA PHE A 85 -2.14 8.60 7.78
C PHE A 85 -3.50 7.90 7.67
N ILE A 86 -3.76 7.18 6.57
CA ILE A 86 -4.97 6.36 6.41
C ILE A 86 -5.09 5.34 7.54
N ALA A 87 -4.02 4.58 7.83
CA ALA A 87 -4.02 3.61 8.92
C ALA A 87 -4.34 4.27 10.27
N LEU A 88 -3.76 5.43 10.57
CA LEU A 88 -4.02 6.17 11.82
C LEU A 88 -5.47 6.66 11.92
N ILE A 89 -6.02 7.20 10.84
CA ILE A 89 -7.41 7.68 10.80
C ILE A 89 -8.37 6.52 11.09
N PHE A 90 -8.20 5.38 10.40
CA PHE A 90 -9.05 4.22 10.60
C PHE A 90 -8.85 3.59 11.98
N LEU A 91 -7.64 3.60 12.54
CA LEU A 91 -7.40 3.13 13.91
C LEU A 91 -8.15 4.00 14.95
N LYS A 92 -8.13 5.33 14.80
CA LYS A 92 -8.88 6.25 15.66
C LYS A 92 -10.39 6.05 15.53
N LEU A 93 -10.91 5.99 14.31
CA LEU A 93 -12.33 5.73 14.04
C LEU A 93 -12.78 4.39 14.62
N ALA A 94 -11.96 3.35 14.45
CA ALA A 94 -12.19 2.03 15.01
C ALA A 94 -12.26 2.06 16.55
N GLY A 95 -11.38 2.81 17.21
CA GLY A 95 -11.42 3.00 18.66
C GLY A 95 -12.70 3.67 19.15
N ILE A 96 -13.18 4.69 18.44
CA ILE A 96 -14.45 5.38 18.75
C ILE A 96 -15.64 4.43 18.57
N MET A 97 -15.72 3.73 17.44
CA MET A 97 -16.84 2.82 17.16
C MET A 97 -16.83 1.56 18.03
N ALA A 98 -15.66 1.09 18.48
CA ALA A 98 -15.55 -0.02 19.42
C ALA A 98 -16.15 0.31 20.79
N ARG A 99 -16.05 1.57 21.24
CA ARG A 99 -16.71 2.04 22.49
C ARG A 99 -18.23 2.04 22.36
N ASN A 100 -18.75 2.34 21.17
CA ASN A 100 -20.19 2.41 20.92
C ASN A 100 -20.82 1.05 20.56
N SER A 101 -20.06 -0.06 20.62
CA SER A 101 -20.53 -1.42 20.32
C SER A 101 -21.13 -1.64 18.91
N VAL A 102 -20.76 -0.80 17.94
CA VAL A 102 -21.45 -0.73 16.63
C VAL A 102 -20.91 -1.75 15.60
N LEU A 103 -19.71 -2.32 15.79
CA LEU A 103 -19.03 -3.04 14.69
C LEU A 103 -18.94 -4.57 14.87
N PRO A 104 -19.61 -5.36 13.99
CA PRO A 104 -19.38 -6.79 13.83
C PRO A 104 -18.22 -7.11 12.86
N VAL A 105 -17.36 -6.15 12.53
CA VAL A 105 -16.34 -6.27 11.46
C VAL A 105 -14.96 -6.58 12.01
N ASN A 106 -14.17 -7.38 11.27
CA ASN A 106 -12.76 -7.62 11.54
C ASN A 106 -11.92 -6.35 11.26
N LEU A 107 -11.85 -5.47 12.24
CA LEU A 107 -11.17 -4.17 12.21
C LEU A 107 -9.70 -4.23 11.79
N PRO A 108 -8.85 -5.13 12.32
CA PRO A 108 -7.48 -5.28 11.85
C PRO A 108 -7.35 -5.56 10.36
N GLY A 109 -8.19 -6.45 9.82
CA GLY A 109 -8.18 -6.80 8.39
C GLY A 109 -8.62 -5.64 7.50
N PHE A 110 -9.62 -4.88 7.95
CA PHE A 110 -10.10 -3.70 7.25
C PHE A 110 -9.06 -2.58 7.22
N ILE A 111 -8.44 -2.27 8.37
CA ILE A 111 -7.37 -1.27 8.46
C ILE A 111 -6.22 -1.66 7.55
N PHE A 112 -5.78 -2.92 7.61
CA PHE A 112 -4.73 -3.46 6.73
C PHE A 112 -5.08 -3.28 5.25
N LEU A 113 -6.30 -3.64 4.84
CA LEU A 113 -6.72 -3.50 3.44
C LEU A 113 -6.66 -2.04 3.00
N MET A 114 -7.26 -1.13 3.78
CA MET A 114 -7.37 0.29 3.43
C MET A 114 -6.01 0.98 3.34
N SER A 115 -5.11 0.72 4.29
CA SER A 115 -3.78 1.33 4.28
C SER A 115 -2.87 0.80 3.17
N ASN A 116 -3.11 -0.42 2.67
CA ASN A 116 -2.31 -1.00 1.59
C ASN A 116 -2.90 -0.79 0.18
N MET A 117 -4.05 -0.15 0.03
CA MET A 117 -4.61 0.15 -1.31
C MET A 117 -3.70 1.03 -2.17
N LEU A 118 -2.94 1.90 -1.51
CA LEU A 118 -1.98 2.78 -2.16
C LEU A 118 -0.76 2.06 -2.73
N LEU A 119 -0.59 0.76 -2.43
CA LEU A 119 0.50 -0.03 -2.98
C LEU A 119 0.46 -0.10 -4.51
N LEU A 120 -0.74 -0.17 -5.11
CA LEU A 120 -0.88 -0.29 -6.56
C LEU A 120 -0.36 0.95 -7.31
N PRO A 121 -0.82 2.18 -7.03
CA PRO A 121 -0.25 3.37 -7.67
C PRO A 121 1.24 3.53 -7.34
N GLN A 122 1.66 3.16 -6.13
CA GLN A 122 3.07 3.18 -5.75
C GLN A 122 3.93 2.20 -6.57
N LEU A 123 3.40 1.01 -6.89
CA LEU A 123 4.05 0.00 -7.72
C LEU A 123 4.21 0.50 -9.15
N ILE A 124 3.18 1.15 -9.70
CA ILE A 124 3.22 1.75 -11.04
C ILE A 124 4.28 2.86 -11.10
N LEU A 125 4.35 3.72 -10.08
CA LEU A 125 5.40 4.74 -9.99
C LEU A 125 6.81 4.13 -9.85
N GLY A 126 6.94 3.05 -9.08
CA GLY A 126 8.23 2.38 -8.87
C GLY A 126 8.72 1.73 -10.17
N TYR A 127 7.80 1.13 -10.92
CA TYR A 127 8.10 0.59 -12.24
C TYR A 127 8.50 1.68 -13.23
N LEU A 128 7.77 2.80 -13.27
CA LEU A 128 8.10 3.92 -14.15
C LEU A 128 9.54 4.41 -13.90
N MET A 129 9.93 4.54 -12.62
CA MET A 129 11.28 4.91 -12.24
C MET A 129 12.32 3.88 -12.70
N LEU A 130 12.05 2.59 -12.49
CA LEU A 130 12.93 1.50 -12.89
C LEU A 130 13.08 1.41 -14.43
N ASP A 131 11.99 1.53 -15.17
CA ASP A 131 11.98 1.48 -16.64
C ASP A 131 12.79 2.65 -17.23
N SER A 132 12.61 3.87 -16.70
CA SER A 132 13.43 5.02 -17.09
C SER A 132 14.93 4.80 -16.81
N PHE A 133 15.28 4.13 -15.71
CA PHE A 133 16.68 3.81 -15.41
C PHE A 133 17.25 2.75 -16.35
N ILE A 134 16.52 1.67 -16.60
CA ILE A 134 16.94 0.59 -17.51
C ILE A 134 17.12 1.16 -18.91
N TYR A 135 16.16 1.96 -19.40
CA TYR A 135 16.26 2.61 -20.69
C TYR A 135 17.47 3.53 -20.77
N ALA A 136 17.72 4.35 -19.73
CA ALA A 136 18.84 5.27 -19.72
C ALA A 136 20.21 4.57 -19.75
N LEU A 137 20.32 3.34 -19.21
CA LEU A 137 21.55 2.57 -19.17
C LEU A 137 21.75 1.69 -20.40
N ASN A 138 20.67 1.11 -20.94
CA ASN A 138 20.74 0.06 -21.96
C ASN A 138 20.10 0.45 -23.30
N GLY A 139 19.48 1.63 -23.40
CA GLY A 139 18.75 2.10 -24.59
C GLY A 139 17.52 1.27 -24.95
N THR A 140 17.09 0.35 -24.07
CA THR A 140 16.04 -0.64 -24.35
C THR A 140 15.09 -0.75 -23.17
N HIS A 141 13.80 -0.83 -23.47
CA HIS A 141 12.76 -1.13 -22.47
C HIS A 141 12.66 -2.65 -22.29
N TRP A 142 12.58 -3.12 -21.05
CA TRP A 142 12.34 -4.54 -20.78
C TRP A 142 10.91 -4.94 -21.10
N ILE A 143 9.95 -4.16 -20.62
CA ILE A 143 8.52 -4.35 -20.87
C ILE A 143 7.93 -2.96 -21.10
N SER A 144 6.98 -2.83 -22.03
CA SER A 144 6.28 -1.54 -22.22
C SER A 144 5.55 -1.14 -20.94
N PHE A 145 5.65 0.14 -20.56
CA PHE A 145 4.90 0.71 -19.42
C PHE A 145 3.41 0.36 -19.47
N THR A 146 2.79 0.44 -20.64
CA THR A 146 1.37 0.11 -20.83
C THR A 146 1.08 -1.34 -20.48
N THR A 147 1.93 -2.27 -20.93
CA THR A 147 1.80 -3.70 -20.63
C THR A 147 1.91 -3.94 -19.14
N PHE A 148 2.94 -3.39 -18.48
CA PHE A 148 3.11 -3.52 -17.04
C PHE A 148 1.92 -2.94 -16.27
N ALA A 149 1.46 -1.75 -16.63
CA ALA A 149 0.32 -1.10 -15.98
C ALA A 149 -0.96 -1.93 -16.09
N LEU A 150 -1.25 -2.52 -17.25
CA LEU A 150 -2.39 -3.42 -17.43
C LEU A 150 -2.31 -4.65 -16.53
N TRP A 151 -1.14 -5.29 -16.45
CA TRP A 151 -0.93 -6.43 -15.55
C TRP A 151 -1.09 -6.02 -14.09
N ALA A 152 -0.47 -4.91 -13.67
CA ALA A 152 -0.54 -4.41 -12.31
C ALA A 152 -1.99 -4.10 -11.90
N VAL A 153 -2.74 -3.39 -12.74
CA VAL A 153 -4.15 -3.07 -12.49
C VAL A 153 -5.01 -4.33 -12.47
N GLY A 154 -4.82 -5.26 -13.41
CA GLY A 154 -5.57 -6.51 -13.46
C GLY A 154 -5.36 -7.36 -12.20
N ILE A 155 -4.11 -7.60 -11.81
CA ILE A 155 -3.77 -8.35 -10.60
C ILE A 155 -4.26 -7.62 -9.35
N GLY A 156 -4.01 -6.31 -9.26
CA GLY A 156 -4.46 -5.49 -8.15
C GLY A 156 -5.98 -5.53 -7.96
N THR A 157 -6.73 -5.48 -9.04
CA THR A 157 -8.20 -5.59 -9.03
C THR A 157 -8.65 -6.93 -8.47
N ILE A 158 -8.04 -8.05 -8.90
CA ILE A 158 -8.37 -9.39 -8.39
C ILE A 158 -8.08 -9.49 -6.89
N ILE A 159 -6.92 -8.99 -6.44
CA ILE A 159 -6.55 -9.00 -5.02
C ILE A 159 -7.56 -8.18 -4.20
N ILE A 160 -7.88 -6.96 -4.64
CA ILE A 160 -8.85 -6.10 -3.95
C ILE A 160 -10.21 -6.78 -3.89
N PHE A 161 -10.69 -7.33 -5.01
CA PHE A 161 -11.99 -8.00 -5.10
C PHE A 161 -12.09 -9.21 -4.15
N THR A 162 -11.06 -10.05 -4.11
CA THR A 162 -11.03 -11.21 -3.20
C THR A 162 -10.98 -10.80 -1.72
N MET A 163 -10.21 -9.77 -1.37
CA MET A 163 -10.14 -9.27 0.01
C MET A 163 -11.46 -8.64 0.47
N PHE A 164 -12.09 -7.81 -0.37
CA PHE A 164 -13.42 -7.27 -0.08
C PHE A 164 -14.48 -8.36 -0.02
N GLY A 165 -14.47 -9.32 -0.94
CA GLY A 165 -15.39 -10.46 -0.92
C GLY A 165 -15.33 -11.23 0.39
N ARG A 166 -14.11 -11.48 0.92
CA ARG A 166 -13.92 -12.10 2.24
C ARG A 166 -14.46 -11.24 3.38
N LEU A 167 -14.29 -9.93 3.32
CA LEU A 167 -14.83 -8.99 4.31
C LEU A 167 -16.37 -9.01 4.31
N PHE A 168 -17.00 -8.96 3.14
CA PHE A 168 -18.47 -9.05 3.01
C PHE A 168 -19.02 -10.39 3.47
N ALA A 169 -18.33 -11.49 3.16
CA ALA A 169 -18.70 -12.82 3.67
C ALA A 169 -18.67 -12.88 5.20
N GLN A 170 -17.66 -12.26 5.84
CA GLN A 170 -17.57 -12.16 7.30
C GLN A 170 -18.71 -11.31 7.89
N LEU A 171 -19.05 -10.19 7.25
CA LEU A 171 -20.19 -9.36 7.64
C LEU A 171 -21.50 -10.16 7.63
N ARG A 172 -21.77 -10.88 6.53
CA ARG A 172 -22.99 -11.70 6.40
C ARG A 172 -23.04 -12.83 7.44
N ALA A 173 -21.93 -13.51 7.69
CA ALA A 173 -21.85 -14.58 8.69
C ALA A 173 -21.98 -14.05 10.14
N GLY A 174 -21.49 -12.84 10.42
CA GLY A 174 -21.62 -12.19 11.72
C GLY A 174 -23.05 -11.70 12.01
N VAL A 175 -23.80 -11.31 10.97
CA VAL A 175 -25.23 -10.96 11.08
C VAL A 175 -26.09 -12.18 11.41
N ASN A 176 -25.82 -13.35 10.82
CA ASN A 176 -26.59 -14.57 11.06
C ASN A 176 -26.37 -15.23 12.44
N LYS A 177 -25.45 -14.71 13.27
CA LYS A 177 -25.15 -15.22 14.62
C LYS A 177 -25.75 -14.37 15.74
N LYS A 178 -26.40 -13.25 15.42
CA LYS A 178 -27.17 -12.43 16.37
C LYS A 178 -28.65 -12.72 16.21
#